data_AF-A0A925S771-F1
#
_entry.id   AF-A0A925S771-F1
#
_cell.length_a   1.000
_cell.length_b   1.000
_cell.length_c   1.000
_cell.angle_alpha   90.00
_cell.angle_beta   90.00
_cell.angle_gamma   90.00
#
_symmetry.space_group_name_H-M   'P 1'
#
loop_
_entity.id
_entity.type
_entity.pdbx_description
1 polymer ?
#
loop_
_entity_poly.entity_id
_entity_poly.type
_entity_poly.pdbx_seq_one_letter_code
_entity_poly.pdbx_strand_id
1 'polypeptide(L)'
;ELWLAVGDKADVLAHIVKSNAQAKRTDLALLGESVINYWGEHESEPKGLLVACTWSNRPPSERNEGDFTDALAEFAKKKNLCLMTSMQLLCIFKDLELGQVSPDDVRRKIMDTSGVLAGFSLV
;
A
#
# COMPACT_ATOMS: atom_id res chain seq x y z
N GLU A 1 9.05 8.28 -3.05
CA GLU A 1 8.77 7.57 -1.78
C GLU A 1 8.31 8.59 -0.77
N LEU A 2 7.38 8.23 0.12
CA LEU A 2 6.88 9.08 1.19
C LEU A 2 7.15 8.39 2.53
N TRP A 3 7.70 9.14 3.47
CA TRP A 3 8.01 8.62 4.81
C TRP A 3 6.91 9.11 5.74
N LEU A 4 6.13 8.19 6.29
CA LEU A 4 5.05 8.51 7.22
C LEU A 4 5.57 8.25 8.63
N ALA A 5 5.71 9.31 9.42
CA ALA A 5 6.29 9.28 10.75
C ALA A 5 5.26 9.62 11.82
N VAL A 6 5.41 9.02 13.00
CA VAL A 6 4.86 9.54 14.26
C VAL A 6 6.04 9.81 15.19
N GLY A 7 6.32 11.09 15.42
CA GLY A 7 7.57 11.52 16.07
C GLY A 7 8.74 11.52 15.09
N ASP A 8 9.92 11.09 15.56
CA ASP A 8 11.18 11.25 14.83
C ASP A 8 11.56 10.08 13.93
N LYS A 9 10.79 8.98 13.95
CA LYS A 9 11.04 7.77 13.15
C LYS A 9 9.90 7.52 12.16
N ALA A 10 10.26 7.00 10.98
CA ALA A 10 9.28 6.59 9.98
C ALA A 10 8.65 5.26 10.41
N ASP A 11 7.33 5.26 10.59
CA ASP A 11 6.54 4.06 10.84
C ASP A 11 6.24 3.32 9.53
N VAL A 12 6.12 4.06 8.42
CA VAL A 12 5.77 3.52 7.10
C VAL A 12 6.60 4.17 6.01
N LEU A 13 7.17 3.35 5.12
CA LEU A 13 7.72 3.79 3.84
C LEU A 13 6.71 3.48 2.74
N ALA A 14 6.11 4.54 2.18
CA ALA A 14 5.11 4.44 1.14
C ALA A 14 5.71 4.68 -0.25
N HIS A 15 5.51 3.72 -1.14
CA HIS A 15 5.89 3.82 -2.55
C HIS A 15 4.63 3.87 -3.42
N ILE A 16 4.46 4.96 -4.16
CA ILE A 16 3.29 5.19 -5.02
C ILE A 16 3.69 4.93 -6.47
N VAL A 17 2.95 4.06 -7.15
CA VAL A 17 3.17 3.74 -8.56
C VAL A 17 1.94 4.09 -9.37
N LYS A 18 2.16 4.77 -10.50
CA LYS A 18 1.13 4.99 -11.53
C LYS A 18 1.49 4.19 -12.77
N SER A 19 0.56 3.39 -13.27
CA SER A 19 0.77 2.51 -14.43
C SER A 19 -0.50 2.37 -15.26
N ASN A 20 -0.33 2.09 -16.55
CA ASN A 20 -1.44 1.72 -17.45
C ASN A 20 -1.70 0.20 -17.46
N ALA A 21 -1.05 -0.54 -16.55
CA ALA A 21 -1.12 -1.98 -16.38
C ALA A 21 -1.06 -2.37 -14.90
N GLN A 22 -1.14 -3.66 -14.59
CA GLN A 22 -0.96 -4.23 -13.24
C GLN A 22 0.35 -3.78 -12.58
N ALA A 23 0.37 -3.81 -11.25
CA ALA A 23 1.57 -3.53 -10.47
C ALA A 23 2.68 -4.55 -10.76
N LYS A 24 3.94 -4.09 -10.76
CA LYS A 24 5.08 -4.93 -11.12
C LYS A 24 5.84 -5.39 -9.88
N ARG A 25 6.44 -6.58 -9.99
CA ARG A 25 7.34 -7.11 -8.96
C ARG A 25 8.56 -6.23 -8.71
N THR A 26 9.03 -5.51 -9.73
CA THR A 26 10.15 -4.56 -9.62
C THR A 26 9.86 -3.48 -8.60
N ASP A 27 8.62 -2.97 -8.56
CA ASP A 27 8.24 -1.88 -7.66
C ASP A 27 8.22 -2.37 -6.19
N LEU A 28 7.73 -3.58 -5.95
CA LEU A 28 7.79 -4.22 -4.62
C LEU A 28 9.23 -4.55 -4.20
N ALA A 29 10.08 -4.95 -5.13
CA ALA A 29 11.47 -5.26 -4.83
C ALA A 29 12.23 -4.01 -4.36
N LEU A 30 12.05 -2.89 -5.06
CA LEU A 30 12.62 -1.59 -4.68
C LEU A 30 12.09 -1.10 -3.32
N LEU A 31 10.80 -1.27 -3.05
CA LEU A 31 10.23 -0.96 -1.75
C LEU A 31 10.83 -1.84 -0.64
N GLY A 32 10.95 -3.14 -0.87
CA GLY A 32 11.55 -4.06 0.10
C GLY A 32 13.02 -3.74 0.40
N GLU A 33 13.79 -3.34 -0.62
CA GLU A 33 15.16 -2.85 -0.44
C GLU A 33 15.19 -1.58 0.41
N SER A 34 14.29 -0.63 0.15
CA SER A 34 14.21 0.63 0.90
C SER A 34 13.87 0.40 2.38
N VAL A 35 12.98 -0.55 2.68
CA VAL A 35 12.66 -0.99 4.06
C VAL A 35 13.88 -1.56 4.76
N ILE A 36 14.64 -2.45 4.09
CA ILE A 36 15.84 -3.08 4.65
C ILE A 36 16.91 -2.02 4.94
N ASN A 37 17.14 -1.10 3.99
CA ASN A 37 18.14 -0.05 4.14
C ASN A 37 17.78 0.89 5.30
N TYR A 38 16.52 1.32 5.39
CA TYR A 38 16.06 2.16 6.49
C TYR A 38 16.23 1.48 7.85
N TRP A 39 15.85 0.20 7.94
CA TRP A 39 16.00 -0.57 9.18
C TRP A 39 17.47 -0.67 9.61
N GLY A 40 18.38 -0.91 8.67
CA GLY A 40 19.82 -0.95 8.93
C GLY A 40 20.41 0.35 9.45
N GLU A 41 19.84 1.50 9.08
CA GLU A 41 20.31 2.83 9.48
C GLU A 41 19.68 3.34 10.78
N HIS A 42 18.43 2.97 11.09
CA HIS A 42 17.62 3.59 12.15
C HIS A 42 17.20 2.64 13.29
N GLU A 43 17.60 1.36 13.21
CA GLU A 43 17.29 0.27 14.13
C GLU A 43 15.77 0.06 14.38
N SER A 44 14.93 0.61 13.50
CA SER A 44 13.47 0.52 13.55
C SER A 44 12.99 0.00 12.21
N GLU A 45 12.31 -1.14 12.21
CA GLU A 45 11.77 -1.73 10.97
C GLU A 45 10.50 -0.97 10.57
N PRO A 46 10.48 -0.25 9.43
CA PRO A 46 9.30 0.45 8.97
C PRO A 46 8.38 -0.52 8.21
N LYS A 47 7.08 -0.22 8.18
CA LYS A 47 6.16 -0.92 7.30
C LYS A 47 6.36 -0.46 5.86
N GLY A 48 6.60 -1.39 4.93
CA GLY A 48 6.55 -1.07 3.51
C GLY A 48 5.11 -1.06 2.99
N LEU A 49 4.70 0.05 2.37
CA LEU A 49 3.37 0.22 1.77
C LEU A 49 3.49 0.55 0.27
N LEU A 50 2.97 -0.32 -0.60
CA LEU A 50 2.79 0.01 -2.01
C LEU A 50 1.38 0.54 -2.25
N VAL A 51 1.28 1.74 -2.82
CA VAL A 51 0.02 2.29 -3.33
C VAL A 51 0.04 2.25 -4.85
N ALA A 52 -0.76 1.36 -5.44
CA ALA A 52 -0.83 1.18 -6.88
C ALA A 52 -2.01 1.92 -7.51
N CYS A 53 -1.72 2.80 -8.47
CA CYS A 53 -2.69 3.37 -9.39
C CYS A 53 -2.54 2.67 -10.74
N THR A 54 -3.10 1.46 -10.83
CA THR A 54 -3.09 0.67 -12.07
C THR A 54 -4.17 1.17 -13.04
N TRP A 55 -4.07 0.75 -14.31
CA TRP A 55 -5.04 1.10 -15.37
C TRP A 55 -5.30 2.61 -15.47
N SER A 56 -4.26 3.43 -15.27
CA SER A 56 -4.41 4.89 -15.10
C SER A 56 -4.91 5.63 -16.34
N ASN A 57 -4.89 4.96 -17.49
CA ASN A 57 -5.42 5.42 -18.76
C ASN A 57 -6.88 5.01 -19.02
N ARG A 58 -7.52 4.28 -18.10
CA ARG A 58 -8.90 3.81 -18.21
C ARG A 58 -9.77 4.40 -17.10
N PRO A 59 -11.03 4.76 -17.38
CA PRO A 59 -11.99 5.14 -16.34
C PRO A 59 -12.24 3.95 -15.40
N PRO A 60 -12.59 4.17 -14.12
CA PRO A 60 -12.82 3.08 -13.15
C PRO A 60 -13.81 2.01 -13.61
N SER A 61 -14.85 2.39 -14.36
CA SER A 61 -15.86 1.48 -14.91
C SER A 61 -15.34 0.47 -15.93
N GLU A 62 -14.14 0.70 -16.50
CA GLU A 62 -13.53 -0.17 -17.51
C GLU A 62 -12.38 -1.02 -16.95
N ARG A 63 -12.13 -0.96 -15.62
CA ARG A 63 -11.04 -1.67 -14.95
C ARG A 63 -11.50 -3.03 -14.44
N ASN A 64 -11.59 -3.99 -15.36
CA ASN A 64 -12.08 -5.35 -15.07
C ASN A 64 -10.95 -6.33 -14.65
N GLU A 65 -9.71 -5.88 -14.71
CA GLU A 65 -8.52 -6.68 -14.43
C GLU A 65 -7.98 -6.34 -13.03
N GLY A 66 -7.60 -7.35 -12.24
CA GLY A 66 -7.10 -7.13 -10.89
C GLY A 66 -5.80 -6.32 -10.84
N ASP A 67 -5.64 -5.46 -9.82
CA ASP A 67 -4.44 -4.61 -9.66
C ASP A 67 -3.16 -5.40 -9.35
N PHE A 68 -3.30 -6.52 -8.64
CA PHE A 68 -2.21 -7.35 -8.12
C PHE A 68 -2.40 -8.80 -8.57
N THR A 69 -1.32 -9.44 -9.05
CA THR A 69 -1.33 -10.87 -9.33
C THR A 69 -1.12 -11.68 -8.04
N ASP A 70 -1.56 -12.94 -8.01
CA ASP A 70 -1.34 -13.83 -6.86
C ASP A 70 0.15 -13.96 -6.52
N ALA A 71 1.00 -14.07 -7.56
CA ALA A 71 2.44 -14.13 -7.39
C ALA A 71 3.00 -12.87 -6.70
N LEU A 72 2.43 -11.70 -6.99
CA LEU A 72 2.82 -10.44 -6.38
C LEU A 72 2.34 -10.34 -4.92
N ALA A 73 1.10 -10.76 -4.65
CA ALA A 73 0.55 -10.81 -3.31
C ALA A 73 1.36 -11.77 -2.40
N GLU A 74 1.73 -12.94 -2.91
CA GLU A 74 2.58 -13.89 -2.20
C GLU A 74 4.01 -13.34 -1.96
N PHE A 75 4.55 -12.59 -2.92
CA PHE A 75 5.84 -11.92 -2.74
C PHE A 75 5.78 -10.86 -1.64
N ALA A 76 4.71 -10.04 -1.62
CA ALA A 76 4.49 -9.06 -0.56
C ALA A 76 4.33 -9.71 0.81
N LYS A 77 3.57 -10.82 0.91
CA LYS A 77 3.42 -11.59 2.15
C LYS A 77 4.76 -12.02 2.75
N LYS A 78 5.64 -12.58 1.91
CA LYS A 78 6.98 -13.05 2.34
C LYS A 78 7.89 -11.92 2.83
N LYS A 79 7.63 -10.68 2.41
CA LYS A 79 8.41 -9.50 2.75
C LYS A 79 7.69 -8.58 3.75
N ASN A 80 6.56 -9.02 4.32
CA ASN A 80 5.74 -8.24 5.24
C ASN A 80 5.32 -6.86 4.69
N LEU A 81 5.13 -6.76 3.37
CA LEU A 81 4.71 -5.53 2.70
C LEU A 81 3.18 -5.47 2.60
N CYS A 82 2.63 -4.26 2.73
CA CYS A 82 1.21 -4.00 2.48
C CYS A 82 1.02 -3.47 1.04
N LEU A 83 0.06 -4.02 0.31
CA LEU A 83 -0.34 -3.58 -1.03
C LEU A 83 -1.74 -2.99 -0.95
N MET A 84 -1.93 -1.78 -1.47
CA MET A 84 -3.24 -1.16 -1.59
C MET A 84 -3.37 -0.44 -2.93
N THR A 85 -4.58 -0.28 -3.41
CA THR A 85 -4.85 0.53 -4.61
C THR A 85 -5.06 2.00 -4.23
N SER A 86 -4.84 2.90 -5.19
CA SER A 86 -5.22 4.31 -5.01
C SER A 86 -6.73 4.47 -4.81
N MET A 87 -7.55 3.54 -5.34
CA MET A 87 -8.99 3.53 -5.10
C MET A 87 -9.33 3.21 -3.64
N GLN A 88 -8.67 2.22 -3.04
CA GLN A 88 -8.82 1.91 -1.62
C GLN A 88 -8.41 3.10 -0.74
N LEU A 89 -7.34 3.82 -1.11
CA LEU A 89 -6.93 5.03 -0.40
C LEU A 89 -8.01 6.12 -0.43
N LEU A 90 -8.66 6.33 -1.58
CA LEU A 90 -9.78 7.27 -1.70
C LEU A 90 -11.01 6.82 -0.91
N CYS A 91 -11.30 5.52 -0.89
CA CYS A 91 -12.41 4.97 -0.09
C CYS A 91 -12.13 5.14 1.41
N ILE A 92 -10.91 4.87 1.87
CA ILE A 92 -10.48 5.13 3.25
C ILE A 92 -10.69 6.60 3.62
N PHE A 93 -10.27 7.53 2.75
CA PHE A 93 -10.46 8.95 2.99
C PHE A 93 -11.95 9.31 3.15
N LYS A 94 -12.81 8.80 2.26
CA LYS A 94 -14.26 8.99 2.35
C LYS A 94 -14.84 8.41 3.64
N ASP A 95 -14.47 7.19 4.00
CA ASP A 95 -14.98 6.50 5.19
C ASP A 95 -14.55 7.21 6.48
N LEU A 96 -13.35 7.82 6.50
CA LEU A 96 -12.88 8.66 7.61
C LEU A 96 -13.71 9.95 7.72
N GLU A 97 -13.93 10.65 6.61
CA GLU A 97 -14.75 11.87 6.59
C GLU A 97 -16.20 11.61 7.02
N LEU A 98 -16.74 10.43 6.72
CA LEU A 98 -18.08 10.01 7.12
C LEU A 98 -18.13 9.41 8.55
N GLY A 99 -16.99 9.30 9.24
CA GLY A 99 -16.91 8.69 10.58
C GLY A 99 -17.24 7.18 10.60
N GLN A 100 -17.14 6.51 9.45
CA GLN A 100 -17.42 5.07 9.32
C GLN A 100 -16.25 4.20 9.78
N VAL A 101 -15.03 4.75 9.75
CA VAL A 101 -13.83 4.12 10.29
C VAL A 101 -13.04 5.13 11.12
N SER A 102 -12.28 4.65 12.11
CA SER A 102 -11.36 5.51 12.86
C SER A 102 -9.98 5.56 12.19
N PRO A 103 -9.22 6.66 12.33
CA PRO A 103 -7.83 6.73 11.86
C PRO A 103 -6.94 5.62 12.43
N ASP A 104 -7.14 5.27 13.70
CA ASP A 104 -6.37 4.23 14.39
C ASP A 104 -6.68 2.83 13.84
N ASP A 105 -7.94 2.56 13.49
CA ASP A 105 -8.33 1.29 12.86
C ASP A 105 -7.70 1.13 11.48
N VAL A 106 -7.69 2.20 10.68
CA VAL A 106 -7.06 2.22 9.36
C VAL A 106 -5.57 1.99 9.48
N ARG A 107 -4.90 2.71 10.39
CA ARG A 107 -3.47 2.56 10.66
C ARG A 107 -3.15 1.12 11.07
N ARG A 108 -3.88 0.58 12.05
CA ARG A 108 -3.71 -0.81 12.52
C ARG A 108 -3.87 -1.81 11.36
N LYS A 109 -4.92 -1.67 10.55
CA LYS A 109 -5.12 -2.53 9.37
C LYS A 109 -3.94 -2.48 8.40
N ILE A 110 -3.39 -1.30 8.12
CA ILE A 110 -2.22 -1.15 7.23
C ILE A 110 -0.98 -1.83 7.85
N MET A 111 -0.73 -1.63 9.14
CA MET A 111 0.43 -2.22 9.84
C MET A 111 0.34 -3.75 9.90
N ASP A 112 -0.85 -4.29 10.18
CA ASP A 112 -1.10 -5.72 10.33
C ASP A 112 -1.17 -6.45 8.98
N THR A 113 -1.47 -5.74 7.89
CA THR A 113 -1.62 -6.35 6.56
C THR A 113 -0.28 -6.79 5.99
N SER A 114 -0.17 -8.08 5.68
CA SER A 114 0.90 -8.65 4.88
C SER A 114 0.31 -9.20 3.58
N GLY A 115 0.67 -8.62 2.44
CA GLY A 115 -0.01 -8.83 1.17
C GLY A 115 -1.01 -7.72 0.83
N VAL A 116 -2.15 -8.09 0.24
CA VAL A 116 -3.17 -7.12 -0.21
C VAL A 116 -4.08 -6.68 0.93
N LEU A 117 -4.27 -5.37 1.07
CA LEU A 117 -5.19 -4.78 2.04
C LEU A 117 -6.63 -5.18 1.70
N ALA A 118 -7.34 -5.74 2.69
CA ALA A 118 -8.72 -6.17 2.54
C ALA A 118 -9.71 -5.01 2.79
N GLY A 119 -10.79 -4.97 1.99
CA GLY A 119 -11.90 -4.02 2.13
C GLY A 119 -11.70 -2.71 1.37
N PHE A 120 -12.47 -1.69 1.75
CA PHE A 120 -12.46 -0.33 1.18
C PHE A 120 -12.76 -0.28 -0.33
N SER A 121 -13.90 -0.84 -0.72
CA SER A 121 -14.41 -0.80 -2.09
C SER A 121 -15.37 0.35 -2.30
N LEU A 122 -15.48 0.80 -3.55
CA LEU A 122 -16.61 1.61 -4.01
C LEU A 122 -17.88 0.75 -3.94
N VAL A 123 -18.60 0.79 -2.82
CA VAL A 123 -19.97 0.25 -2.71
C VAL A 123 -20.96 1.29 -3.22
#